data_AF-A0A7Y0BHW5-F1
#
_entry.id   AF-A0A7Y0BHW5-F1
#
_cell.length_a   1.000
_cell.length_b   1.000
_cell.length_c   1.000
_cell.angle_alpha   90.00
_cell.angle_beta   90.00
_cell.angle_gamma   90.00
#
_symmetry.space_group_name_H-M   'P 1'
#
loop_
_entity.id
_entity.type
_entity.pdbx_description
1 polymer ?
#
loop_
_entity_poly.entity_id
_entity_poly.type
_entity_poly.pdbx_seq_one_letter_code
_entity_poly.pdbx_strand_id
1 'polypeptide(L)'
;MKKIASMIAALALYGCAYNVTLMPRDSGKTYSGEFNSSGTGSGTMSVNLDGTTCSGPVAKVASGETFGFANTYGQVGGKPVSAFSTMTSSGDVTVKAILSCTNGSGLRCDITGRGASAGGLCLDDKGKVYDILAIRK
;
A
#
# COMPACT_ATOMS: atom_id res chain seq x y z
N MET A 1 -40.14 -5.13 30.28
CA MET A 1 -39.91 -5.16 28.82
C MET A 1 -39.16 -3.90 28.39
N LYS A 2 -37.82 -3.88 28.36
CA LYS A 2 -37.01 -2.70 27.89
C LYS A 2 -35.48 -2.96 27.86
N LYS A 3 -35.01 -4.15 27.43
CA LYS A 3 -33.57 -4.51 27.44
C LYS A 3 -33.04 -5.13 26.12
N ILE A 4 -33.66 -4.87 24.97
CA ILE A 4 -33.28 -5.54 23.71
C ILE A 4 -33.07 -4.54 22.55
N ALA A 5 -32.90 -3.24 22.83
CA ALA A 5 -32.80 -2.23 21.80
C ALA A 5 -31.49 -1.43 21.90
N SER A 6 -30.33 -2.07 21.75
CA SER A 6 -29.11 -1.40 21.25
C SER A 6 -27.92 -2.37 21.04
N MET A 7 -28.15 -3.53 20.43
CA MET A 7 -27.08 -4.50 20.10
C MET A 7 -27.01 -4.77 18.60
N ILE A 8 -27.26 -3.74 17.77
CA ILE A 8 -27.31 -3.83 16.30
C ILE A 8 -26.43 -2.76 15.60
N ALA A 9 -25.68 -1.94 16.35
CA ALA A 9 -24.86 -0.86 15.78
C ALA A 9 -23.39 -1.23 15.50
N ALA A 10 -23.03 -2.52 15.39
CA ALA A 10 -21.63 -2.96 15.31
C ALA A 10 -21.21 -3.63 13.97
N LEU A 11 -22.07 -3.68 12.95
CA LEU A 11 -21.86 -4.53 11.76
C LEU A 11 -21.63 -3.80 10.42
N ALA A 12 -21.29 -2.50 10.41
CA ALA A 12 -21.12 -1.76 9.15
C ALA A 12 -19.80 -0.97 9.02
N LEU A 13 -18.75 -1.32 9.77
CA LEU A 13 -17.40 -0.87 9.44
C LEU A 13 -16.80 -1.82 8.38
N TYR A 14 -17.41 -1.86 7.20
CA TYR A 14 -16.78 -2.42 6.01
C TYR A 14 -15.68 -1.44 5.58
N GLY A 15 -14.52 -1.51 6.25
CA GLY A 15 -13.30 -0.89 5.76
C GLY A 15 -13.02 -1.37 4.34
N CYS A 16 -12.54 -0.49 3.47
CA CYS A 16 -12.17 -0.88 2.12
C CYS A 16 -10.94 -1.79 2.20
N ALA A 17 -11.16 -3.10 2.15
CA ALA A 17 -10.10 -4.10 2.12
C ALA A 17 -9.73 -4.42 0.67
N TYR A 18 -8.44 -4.63 0.43
CA TYR A 18 -7.88 -5.02 -0.86
C TYR A 18 -7.12 -6.33 -0.69
N ASN A 19 -7.27 -7.23 -1.64
CA ASN A 19 -6.36 -8.36 -1.82
C ASN A 19 -5.07 -7.83 -2.43
N VAL A 20 -3.95 -8.15 -1.81
CA VAL A 20 -2.62 -7.77 -2.27
C VAL A 20 -1.94 -9.01 -2.83
N THR A 21 -1.32 -8.88 -3.99
CA THR A 21 -0.47 -9.90 -4.60
C THR A 21 0.90 -9.31 -4.86
N LEU A 22 1.95 -10.01 -4.44
CA LEU A 22 3.34 -9.67 -4.73
C LEU A 22 3.95 -10.75 -5.59
N MET A 23 4.80 -10.35 -6.53
CA MET A 23 5.60 -11.26 -7.33
C MET A 23 7.01 -10.68 -7.43
N PRO A 24 8.05 -11.42 -7.01
CA PRO A 24 9.42 -10.95 -7.17
C PRO A 24 9.81 -10.97 -8.65
N ARG A 25 10.66 -10.04 -9.07
CA ARG A 25 11.06 -9.95 -10.49
C ARG A 25 12.02 -11.05 -10.96
N ASP A 26 12.53 -11.84 -10.03
CA ASP A 26 13.45 -12.95 -10.28
C ASP A 26 12.76 -14.32 -10.36
N SER A 27 11.43 -14.40 -10.13
CA SER A 27 10.70 -15.66 -10.19
C SER A 27 9.22 -15.48 -10.52
N GLY A 28 8.56 -16.52 -11.05
CA GLY A 28 7.09 -16.50 -11.27
C GLY A 28 6.26 -16.80 -10.02
N LYS A 29 6.85 -16.83 -8.83
CA LYS A 29 6.15 -17.15 -7.58
C LYS A 29 5.34 -15.96 -7.09
N THR A 30 4.08 -16.18 -6.73
CA THR A 30 3.25 -15.13 -6.14
C THR A 30 3.07 -15.32 -4.64
N TYR A 31 2.90 -14.20 -3.95
CA TYR A 31 2.63 -14.10 -2.52
C TYR A 31 1.36 -13.29 -2.30
N SER A 32 0.53 -13.73 -1.36
CA SER A 32 -0.74 -13.07 -1.07
C SER A 32 -0.66 -12.26 0.22
N GLY A 33 -1.48 -11.23 0.28
CA GLY A 33 -1.62 -10.37 1.43
C GLY A 33 -2.93 -9.59 1.40
N GLU A 34 -3.07 -8.69 2.35
CA GLU A 34 -4.24 -7.83 2.50
C GLU A 34 -3.82 -6.41 2.83
N PHE A 35 -4.56 -5.46 2.28
CA PHE A 35 -4.49 -4.06 2.66
C PHE A 35 -5.85 -3.62 3.21
N ASN A 36 -5.90 -3.29 4.48
CA ASN A 36 -7.07 -2.77 5.16
C ASN A 36 -7.00 -1.24 5.17
N SER A 37 -7.75 -0.60 4.26
CA SER A 37 -7.79 0.86 4.19
C SER A 37 -8.76 1.46 5.19
N SER A 38 -8.36 2.58 5.78
CA SER A 38 -9.20 3.47 6.59
C SER A 38 -10.19 4.29 5.75
N GLY A 39 -10.12 4.22 4.42
CA GLY A 39 -10.92 5.02 3.49
C GLY A 39 -10.34 6.41 3.17
N THR A 40 -9.29 6.85 3.88
CA THR A 40 -8.62 8.15 3.65
C THR A 40 -7.28 8.02 2.93
N GLY A 41 -6.95 6.83 2.45
CA GLY A 41 -5.65 6.51 1.84
C GLY A 41 -4.58 6.09 2.84
N SER A 42 -4.93 5.87 4.11
CA SER A 42 -4.08 5.21 5.10
C SER A 42 -4.64 3.83 5.47
N GLY A 43 -3.90 3.06 6.26
CA GLY A 43 -4.36 1.76 6.74
C GLY A 43 -3.22 0.87 7.22
N THR A 44 -3.46 -0.44 7.19
CA THR A 44 -2.46 -1.47 7.48
C THR A 44 -2.37 -2.46 6.34
N MET A 45 -1.16 -2.89 6.02
CA MET A 45 -0.91 -3.93 5.02
C MET A 45 -0.19 -5.10 5.69
N SER A 46 -0.55 -6.32 5.28
CA SER A 46 0.08 -7.56 5.72
C SER A 46 0.28 -8.47 4.52
N VAL A 47 1.46 -9.08 4.39
CA VAL A 47 1.83 -9.99 3.30
C VAL A 47 2.57 -11.19 3.87
N ASN A 48 2.38 -12.38 3.29
CA ASN A 48 3.13 -13.58 3.69
C ASN A 48 4.14 -13.97 2.62
N LEU A 49 5.42 -13.79 2.92
CA LEU A 49 6.55 -14.15 2.08
C LEU A 49 7.18 -15.44 2.61
N ASP A 50 6.89 -16.57 1.97
CA ASP A 50 7.50 -17.87 2.32
C ASP A 50 7.36 -18.27 3.80
N GLY A 51 6.17 -18.04 4.38
CA GLY A 51 5.90 -18.29 5.80
C GLY A 51 6.35 -17.16 6.72
N THR A 52 7.02 -16.13 6.19
CA THR A 52 7.36 -14.90 6.92
C THR A 52 6.25 -13.87 6.75
N THR A 53 5.59 -13.49 7.83
CA THR A 53 4.58 -12.43 7.80
C THR A 53 5.26 -11.07 7.91
N CYS A 54 5.00 -10.18 6.94
CA CYS A 54 5.43 -8.79 6.97
C CYS A 54 4.21 -7.89 7.10
N SER A 55 4.19 -7.04 8.12
CA SER A 55 3.04 -6.18 8.41
C SER A 55 3.46 -4.79 8.87
N GLY A 56 2.64 -3.79 8.58
CA GLY A 56 2.92 -2.42 8.96
C GLY A 56 1.95 -1.38 8.42
N PRO A 57 2.19 -0.10 8.74
CA PRO A 57 1.35 1.00 8.33
C PRO A 57 1.45 1.29 6.82
N VAL A 58 0.33 1.75 6.28
CA VAL A 58 0.20 2.35 4.96
C VAL A 58 -0.24 3.80 5.12
N ALA A 59 0.41 4.72 4.42
CA ALA A 59 0.07 6.14 4.45
C ALA A 59 0.02 6.72 3.04
N LYS A 60 -0.99 7.56 2.80
CA LYS A 60 -1.07 8.39 1.60
C LYS A 60 0.05 9.42 1.64
N VAL A 61 0.76 9.55 0.53
CA VAL A 61 1.85 10.51 0.36
C VAL A 61 1.59 11.38 -0.86
N ALA A 62 2.35 12.47 -1.02
CA ALA A 62 2.31 13.22 -2.27
C ALA A 62 2.92 12.38 -3.41
N SER A 63 2.45 12.57 -4.64
CA SER A 63 2.91 11.80 -5.82
C SER A 63 4.41 11.92 -6.11
N GLY A 64 5.07 12.98 -5.60
CA GLY A 64 6.53 13.15 -5.68
C GLY A 64 7.32 12.41 -4.60
N GLU A 65 6.68 11.95 -3.53
CA GLU A 65 7.32 11.22 -2.44
C GLU A 65 7.34 9.73 -2.78
N THR A 66 8.17 9.34 -3.74
CA THR A 66 8.46 7.93 -4.04
C THR A 66 9.76 7.47 -3.35
N PHE A 67 9.97 6.18 -3.10
CA PHE A 67 11.24 5.62 -2.59
C PHE A 67 12.40 5.75 -3.60
N GLY A 68 12.63 6.92 -4.20
CA GLY A 68 13.74 7.14 -5.14
C GLY A 68 13.77 6.21 -6.36
N PHE A 69 12.79 5.32 -6.55
CA PHE A 69 12.51 4.56 -7.77
C PHE A 69 11.96 5.57 -8.76
N ALA A 70 12.88 6.36 -9.28
CA ALA A 70 12.71 7.59 -9.99
C ALA A 70 11.34 7.77 -10.68
N ASN A 71 10.73 8.92 -10.39
CA ASN A 71 9.95 9.71 -11.33
C ASN A 71 10.80 10.09 -12.58
N THR A 72 11.46 9.14 -13.25
CA THR A 72 12.15 9.36 -14.52
C THR A 72 11.19 9.46 -15.70
N TYR A 73 9.88 9.30 -15.47
CA TYR A 73 8.83 9.53 -16.45
C TYR A 73 7.95 10.71 -16.03
N GLY A 74 8.55 11.91 -15.90
CA GLY A 74 7.77 13.12 -15.63
C GLY A 74 8.60 14.34 -15.25
N GLN A 75 9.54 14.75 -16.10
CA GLN A 75 10.09 16.10 -15.98
C GLN A 75 9.08 17.12 -16.50
N VAL A 76 8.52 17.95 -15.62
CA VAL A 76 7.93 19.23 -16.03
C VAL A 76 8.96 20.31 -15.71
N GLY A 77 9.74 20.73 -16.72
CA GLY A 77 10.61 21.91 -16.63
C GLY A 77 11.91 21.78 -15.84
N GLY A 78 12.44 20.57 -15.62
CA GLY A 78 13.85 20.39 -15.22
C GLY A 78 14.24 20.80 -13.80
N LYS A 79 13.30 20.91 -12.85
CA LYS A 79 13.59 21.22 -11.44
C LYS A 79 13.13 20.10 -10.49
N PRO A 80 13.99 19.62 -9.57
CA PRO A 80 13.57 18.75 -8.48
C PRO A 80 12.72 19.56 -7.49
N VAL A 81 11.46 19.19 -7.31
CA VAL A 81 10.57 19.79 -6.31
C VAL A 81 10.59 18.94 -5.04
N SER A 82 10.99 19.52 -3.92
CA SER A 82 10.83 18.93 -2.58
C SER A 82 9.35 18.93 -2.19
N ALA A 83 8.81 17.77 -1.85
CA ALA A 83 7.39 17.47 -1.81
C ALA A 83 6.62 17.92 -0.54
N PHE A 84 6.98 19.07 0.05
CA PHE A 84 6.09 19.73 1.02
C PHE A 84 4.99 20.57 0.35
N SER A 85 4.84 20.45 -0.96
CA SER A 85 3.92 21.26 -1.76
C SER A 85 3.30 20.40 -2.85
N THR A 86 2.01 20.58 -3.09
CA THR A 86 1.17 19.93 -4.13
C THR A 86 0.71 18.48 -3.89
N MET A 87 -0.27 18.33 -3.00
CA MET A 87 -1.32 17.30 -3.10
C MET A 87 -2.31 17.68 -4.22
N THR A 88 -1.97 17.49 -5.49
CA THR A 88 -2.93 17.79 -6.58
C THR A 88 -2.77 16.85 -7.77
N SER A 89 -3.47 15.73 -7.71
CA SER A 89 -4.05 15.05 -8.88
C SER A 89 -5.33 14.39 -8.42
N SER A 90 -6.47 14.92 -8.87
CA SER A 90 -7.79 14.37 -8.62
C SER A 90 -7.97 13.06 -9.40
N GLY A 91 -7.61 11.93 -8.78
CA GLY A 91 -7.90 10.60 -9.31
C GLY A 91 -6.98 9.51 -8.80
N ASP A 92 -5.67 9.77 -8.81
CA ASP A 92 -4.66 8.79 -8.45
C ASP A 92 -4.16 9.06 -7.02
N VAL A 93 -4.06 8.00 -6.23
CA VAL A 93 -3.57 8.04 -4.86
C VAL A 93 -2.26 7.26 -4.80
N THR A 94 -1.19 7.95 -4.40
CA THR A 94 0.08 7.31 -4.04
C THR A 94 0.08 7.02 -2.55
N VAL A 95 0.37 5.78 -2.19
CA VAL A 95 0.54 5.34 -0.81
C VAL A 95 1.88 4.63 -0.64
N LYS A 96 2.44 4.77 0.56
CA LYS A 96 3.61 4.01 0.99
C LYS A 96 3.25 3.01 2.05
N ALA A 97 3.86 1.83 2.00
CA ALA A 97 3.85 0.87 3.07
C ALA A 97 5.27 0.65 3.61
N ILE A 98 5.41 0.60 4.93
CA ILE A 98 6.65 0.19 5.60
C ILE A 98 6.30 -1.01 6.46
N LEU A 99 6.73 -2.20 6.05
CA LEU A 99 6.36 -3.46 6.70
C LEU A 99 7.57 -4.05 7.41
N SER A 100 7.35 -4.49 8.64
CA SER A 100 8.32 -5.27 9.39
C SER A 100 7.96 -6.75 9.30
N CYS A 101 8.93 -7.58 8.98
CA CYS A 101 8.78 -9.03 8.84
C CYS A 101 9.16 -9.75 10.15
N THR A 102 8.51 -10.89 10.42
CA THR A 102 8.77 -11.69 11.63
C THR A 102 10.20 -12.24 11.74
N ASN A 103 10.93 -12.32 10.63
CA ASN A 103 12.34 -12.71 10.57
C ASN A 103 13.32 -11.52 10.79
N GLY A 104 12.80 -10.33 11.09
CA GLY A 104 13.59 -9.12 11.31
C GLY A 104 13.93 -8.30 10.06
N SER A 105 13.59 -8.75 8.85
CA SER A 105 13.73 -7.94 7.64
C SER A 105 12.58 -6.94 7.48
N GLY A 106 12.75 -5.97 6.59
CA GLY A 106 11.76 -4.99 6.19
C GLY A 106 11.36 -5.11 4.72
N LEU A 107 10.15 -4.65 4.42
CA LEU A 107 9.63 -4.49 3.06
C LEU A 107 9.06 -3.08 2.91
N ARG A 108 9.50 -2.33 1.89
CA ARG A 108 9.08 -0.95 1.62
C ARG A 108 8.35 -0.90 0.29
N CYS A 109 7.08 -0.52 0.29
CA CYS A 109 6.25 -0.52 -0.91
C CYS A 109 5.84 0.88 -1.33
N ASP A 110 5.95 1.16 -2.63
CA ASP A 110 5.40 2.32 -3.30
C ASP A 110 4.25 1.86 -4.19
N ILE A 111 3.05 2.38 -3.95
CA ILE A 111 1.83 1.89 -4.60
C ILE A 111 1.05 3.10 -5.10
N THR A 112 0.71 3.11 -6.37
CA THR A 112 -0.18 4.11 -6.97
C THR A 112 -1.42 3.41 -7.48
N GLY A 113 -2.59 3.99 -7.21
CA GLY A 113 -3.84 3.39 -7.62
C GLY A 113 -4.97 4.39 -7.78
N ARG A 114 -6.04 3.90 -8.40
CA ARG A 114 -7.26 4.66 -8.66
C ARG A 114 -8.45 3.74 -8.49
N GLY A 115 -9.43 4.19 -7.70
CA GLY A 115 -10.68 3.45 -7.50
C GLY A 115 -10.44 2.09 -6.83
N ALA A 116 -10.75 1.00 -7.54
CA ALA A 116 -10.77 -0.36 -7.00
C ALA A 116 -9.44 -1.12 -7.18
N SER A 117 -8.44 -0.53 -7.84
CA SER A 117 -7.17 -1.20 -8.11
C SER A 117 -5.98 -0.27 -7.90
N ALA A 118 -4.87 -0.84 -7.46
CA ALA A 118 -3.59 -0.17 -7.33
C ALA A 118 -2.46 -1.12 -7.73
N GLY A 119 -1.31 -0.56 -8.08
CA GLY A 119 -0.11 -1.31 -8.39
C GLY A 119 1.15 -0.53 -8.07
N GLY A 120 2.28 -1.21 -8.06
CA GLY A 120 3.56 -0.57 -7.81
C GLY A 120 4.67 -1.56 -7.51
N LEU A 121 5.57 -1.18 -6.62
CA LEU A 121 6.78 -1.92 -6.30
C LEU A 121 7.00 -2.04 -4.80
N CYS A 122 7.50 -3.18 -4.35
CA CYS A 122 8.08 -3.35 -3.02
C CYS A 122 9.56 -3.71 -3.12
N LEU A 123 10.35 -3.24 -2.15
CA LEU A 123 11.77 -3.56 -2.01
C LEU A 123 12.04 -4.11 -0.62
N ASP A 124 12.76 -5.23 -0.52
CA ASP A 124 13.26 -5.73 0.75
C ASP A 124 14.64 -5.16 1.12
N ASP A 125 15.11 -5.42 2.34
CA ASP A 125 16.41 -4.93 2.81
C ASP A 125 17.61 -5.48 2.03
N LYS A 126 17.42 -6.54 1.23
CA LYS A 126 18.47 -7.14 0.39
C LYS A 126 18.46 -6.58 -1.03
N GLY A 127 17.57 -5.61 -1.32
CA GLY A 127 17.43 -5.01 -2.64
C GLY A 127 16.61 -5.84 -3.61
N LYS A 128 15.91 -6.89 -3.17
CA LYS A 128 15.03 -7.67 -4.03
C LYS A 128 13.75 -6.90 -4.30
N VAL A 129 13.38 -6.79 -5.57
CA VAL A 129 12.23 -6.03 -6.06
C VAL A 129 11.06 -6.97 -6.32
N TYR A 130 9.88 -6.56 -5.86
CA TYR A 130 8.61 -7.23 -6.07
C TYR A 130 7.65 -6.29 -6.79
N ASP A 131 7.01 -6.76 -7.86
CA ASP A 131 5.82 -6.12 -8.38
C ASP A 131 4.66 -6.40 -7.42
N ILE A 132 3.85 -5.38 -7.13
CA ILE A 132 2.70 -5.48 -6.24
C ILE A 132 1.43 -5.02 -6.97
N LEU A 133 0.35 -5.77 -6.77
CA LEU A 133 -1.01 -5.41 -7.18
C LEU A 133 -1.94 -5.47 -5.98
N ALA A 134 -2.82 -4.49 -5.87
CA ALA A 134 -3.88 -4.47 -4.86
C ALA A 134 -5.25 -4.31 -5.56
N ILE A 135 -6.18 -5.22 -5.29
CA ILE A 135 -7.52 -5.23 -5.90
C ILE A 135 -8.56 -5.28 -4.78
N ARG A 136 -9.52 -4.36 -4.82
CA ARG A 136 -10.57 -4.24 -3.81
C ARG A 136 -11.39 -5.54 -3.72
N LYS A 137 -11.72 -5.94 -2.48
CA LYS A 137 -12.64 -7.04 -2.18
C LYS A 137 -14.10 -6.67 -2.44
#